data_AF-A0A962RQ16-F1
#
_entry.id   AF-A0A962RQ16-F1
#
_cell.length_a   1.000
_cell.length_b   1.000
_cell.length_c   1.000
_cell.angle_alpha   90.00
_cell.angle_beta   90.00
_cell.angle_gamma   90.00
#
_symmetry.space_group_name_H-M   'P 1'
#
loop_
_entity.id
_entity.type
_entity.pdbx_description
1 polymer ?
#
loop_
_entity_poly.entity_id
_entity_poly.type
_entity_poly.pdbx_seq_one_letter_code
_entity_poly.pdbx_strand_id
1 'polypeptide(L)' 'MPNTLQTSPLSPTFGVEVADVDLSQPLDAATFNALDELLADRSLLLFRGQHISDADLVALGRR' A
#
# COMPACT_ATOMS: atom_id res chain seq x y z
N MET A 1 -1.90 -13.23 13.58
CA MET A 1 -1.18 -13.55 12.34
C MET A 1 -1.09 -12.25 11.56
N PRO A 2 0.08 -11.68 11.28
CA PRO A 2 0.12 -10.50 10.41
C PRO A 2 -0.46 -10.93 9.05
N ASN A 3 -1.44 -10.16 8.58
CA ASN A 3 -2.13 -10.46 7.34
C ASN A 3 -1.12 -10.31 6.20
N THR A 4 -0.71 -11.42 5.57
CA THR A 4 0.30 -11.39 4.51
C THR A 4 -0.26 -10.60 3.32
N LEU A 5 0.37 -9.46 3.01
CA LEU A 5 0.03 -8.65 1.84
C LEU A 5 0.18 -9.49 0.56
N GLN A 6 -0.79 -9.40 -0.33
CA GLN A 6 -0.72 -10.05 -1.65
C GLN A 6 0.07 -9.15 -2.59
N THR A 7 1.23 -9.62 -3.06
CA THR A 7 2.17 -8.79 -3.82
C THR A 7 2.62 -9.43 -5.13
N SER A 8 2.73 -8.64 -6.20
CA SER A 8 3.27 -9.05 -7.50
C SER A 8 4.36 -8.08 -7.96
N PRO A 9 5.61 -8.51 -8.21
CA PRO A 9 6.69 -7.62 -8.64
C PRO A 9 6.38 -6.92 -9.98
N LEU A 10 6.63 -5.61 -10.05
CA LEU A 10 6.55 -4.85 -11.30
C LEU A 10 7.86 -4.88 -12.08
N SER A 11 8.97 -4.99 -11.37
CA SER A 11 10.30 -5.21 -11.93
C SER A 11 11.13 -6.12 -11.01
N PRO A 12 12.32 -6.58 -11.47
CA PRO A 12 13.18 -7.41 -10.65
C PRO A 12 13.72 -6.72 -9.39
N THR A 13 13.90 -5.39 -9.42
CA THR A 13 14.65 -4.65 -8.39
C THR A 13 13.85 -3.56 -7.67
N PHE A 14 12.78 -3.06 -8.27
CA PHE A 14 11.92 -2.04 -7.66
C PHE A 14 10.47 -2.18 -8.12
N GLY A 15 9.55 -1.61 -7.35
CA GLY A 15 8.14 -1.62 -7.70
C GLY A 15 7.47 -2.96 -7.41
N VAL A 16 6.36 -2.89 -6.69
CA VAL A 16 5.51 -4.04 -6.43
C VAL A 16 4.05 -3.62 -6.47
N GLU A 17 3.22 -4.43 -7.11
CA GLU A 17 1.77 -4.29 -7.04
C GLU A 17 1.26 -4.95 -5.77
N VAL A 18 0.40 -4.26 -5.03
CA VAL A 18 -0.23 -4.75 -3.80
C VAL A 18 -1.73 -4.90 -4.05
N ALA A 19 -2.24 -6.11 -3.82
CA ALA A 19 -3.65 -6.45 -3.94
C ALA A 19 -4.32 -6.56 -2.56
N ASP A 20 -5.66 -6.59 -2.56
CA ASP A 20 -6.49 -6.76 -1.36
C ASP A 20 -6.29 -5.71 -0.26
N VAL A 21 -5.93 -4.48 -0.65
CA VAL A 21 -5.85 -3.31 0.23
C VAL A 21 -6.79 -2.23 -0.30
N ASP A 22 -7.68 -1.72 0.55
CA ASP A 22 -8.56 -0.59 0.24
C ASP A 22 -7.96 0.69 0.86
N LEU A 23 -7.54 1.64 0.02
CA LEU A 23 -6.96 2.92 0.46
C LEU A 23 -8.01 4.00 0.68
N SER A 24 -9.28 3.75 0.33
CA SER A 24 -10.38 4.69 0.59
C SER A 24 -10.79 4.75 2.06
N GLN A 25 -10.24 3.86 2.90
CA GLN A 25 -10.53 3.78 4.33
C GLN A 25 -9.25 3.84 5.16
N PRO A 26 -9.33 4.29 6.43
CA PRO A 26 -8.19 4.26 7.33
C PRO A 26 -7.64 2.83 7.53
N LEU A 27 -6.38 2.63 7.14
CA LEU A 27 -5.68 1.37 7.39
C LEU A 27 -5.36 1.21 8.88
N ASP A 28 -5.53 0.00 9.40
CA ASP A 28 -5.03 -0.35 10.73
C ASP A 28 -3.49 -0.24 10.80
N ALA A 29 -2.95 -0.16 12.01
CA ALA A 29 -1.52 0.06 12.23
C ALA A 29 -0.65 -1.09 11.71
N ALA A 30 -1.14 -2.33 11.75
CA ALA A 30 -0.36 -3.49 11.33
C ALA A 30 -0.19 -3.50 9.80
N THR A 31 -1.28 -3.23 9.09
CA THR A 31 -1.31 -3.11 7.62
C THR A 31 -0.47 -1.92 7.17
N PHE A 32 -0.58 -0.77 7.85
CA PHE A 32 0.22 0.40 7.51
C PHE A 32 1.73 0.14 7.67
N ASN A 33 2.16 -0.46 8.79
CA ASN A 33 3.56 -0.78 9.02
C ASN A 33 4.10 -1.77 7.97
N ALA A 34 3.30 -2.78 7.59
CA ALA A 34 3.69 -3.73 6.55
C ALA A 34 3.87 -3.05 5.18
N LEU A 35 3.03 -2.06 4.85
CA LEU A 35 3.17 -1.29 3.62
C LEU A 35 4.38 -0.36 3.67
N ASP A 36 4.67 0.26 4.82
CA ASP A 36 5.84 1.13 4.99
C ASP A 36 7.15 0.36 4.84
N GLU A 37 7.27 -0.81 5.48
CA GLU A 37 8.41 -1.72 5.30
C GLU A 37 8.56 -2.17 3.84
N LEU A 38 7.45 -2.50 3.17
CA LEU A 38 7.47 -2.90 1.77
C LEU A 38 7.84 -1.74 0.84
N LEU A 39 7.40 -0.52 1.13
CA LEU A 39 7.77 0.68 0.39
C LEU A 39 9.26 0.97 0.54
N ALA A 40 9.83 0.80 1.73
CA ALA A 40 11.26 0.96 1.96
C ALA A 40 12.09 -0.07 1.16
N ASP A 41 11.63 -1.31 1.07
CA ASP A 41 12.30 -2.37 0.29
C ASP A 41 12.16 -2.17 -1.24
N ARG A 42 10.94 -1.87 -1.71
CA ARG A 42 10.60 -1.86 -3.15
C ARG A 42 10.57 -0.49 -3.78
N SER A 43 10.71 0.58 -3.01
CA SER A 43 10.70 1.99 -3.45
C SER A 43 9.41 2.49 -4.12
N LEU A 44 8.51 1.60 -4.54
CA LEU A 44 7.26 1.93 -5.19
C LEU A 44 6.22 0.84 -4.93
N LEU A 45 5.03 1.26 -4.51
CA LEU A 45 3.86 0.41 -4.37
C LEU A 45 2.79 0.85 -5.38
N LEU A 46 2.22 -0.10 -6.11
CA LEU A 46 1.09 0.13 -7.00
C LEU A 46 -0.17 -0.52 -6.42
N PHE A 47 -1.23 0.28 -6.27
CA PHE A 47 -2.55 -0.19 -5.86
C PHE A 47 -3.52 0.05 -7.01
N ARG A 48 -4.14 -1.01 -7.55
CA ARG A 48 -5.12 -0.92 -8.64
C ARG A 48 -6.54 -0.77 -8.11
N GLY A 49 -7.43 -0.19 -8.92
CA GLY A 49 -8.86 -0.14 -8.64
C GLY A 49 -9.26 0.78 -7.47
N GLN A 50 -8.37 1.65 -7.01
CA GLN A 50 -8.66 2.58 -5.93
C GLN A 50 -9.55 3.72 -6.43
N HIS A 51 -10.70 3.90 -5.77
CA HIS A 51 -11.57 5.05 -5.97
C HIS A 51 -11.53 5.91 -4.71
N ILE A 52 -10.50 6.74 -4.61
CA ILE A 52 -10.18 7.54 -3.43
C ILE A 52 -10.56 9.01 -3.66
N SER A 53 -11.13 9.68 -2.66
CA SER A 53 -11.37 11.12 -2.73
C SER A 53 -10.07 11.90 -2.52
N ASP A 54 -10.01 13.15 -2.98
CA ASP A 54 -8.84 14.02 -2.76
C ASP A 54 -8.53 14.18 -1.26
N ALA A 55 -9.57 14.25 -0.42
CA ALA A 55 -9.43 14.39 1.03
C ALA A 55 -8.81 13.14 1.65
N ASP A 56 -9.25 11.95 1.23
CA ASP A 56 -8.72 10.67 1.72
C ASP A 56 -7.29 10.45 1.24
N LEU A 57 -6.97 10.83 0.00
CA LEU A 57 -5.60 10.77 -0.53
C LEU A 57 -4.65 11.67 0.26
N VAL A 58 -5.08 12.89 0.58
CA VAL A 58 -4.31 13.80 1.43
C VAL A 58 -4.16 13.25 2.85
N ALA A 59 -5.21 12.66 3.41
CA ALA A 59 -5.14 12.04 4.74
C ALA A 59 -4.16 10.86 4.77
N LEU A 60 -4.15 10.02 3.73
CA LEU A 60 -3.20 8.93 3.57
C LEU A 60 -1.76 9.44 3.53
N GLY A 61 -1.48 10.49 2.73
CA GLY A 61 -0.12 11.04 2.59
C GLY A 61 0.41 11.84 3.78
N ARG A 62 -0.40 12.06 4.83
CA ARG A 62 0.00 12.75 6.07
C ARG A 62 0.44 11.81 7.19
N ARG A 63 0.21 10.51 7.02
CA ARG A 63 0.64 9.48 7.96
C ARG A 63 2.10 9.15 7.76
#